data_AF-A0A937NER9-F1
#
_entry.id   AF-A0A937NER9-F1
#
_cell.length_a   1.000
_cell.length_b   1.000
_cell.length_c   1.000
_cell.angle_alpha   90.00
_cell.angle_beta   90.00
_cell.angle_gamma   90.00
#
_symmetry.space_group_name_H-M   'P 1'
#
loop_
_entity.id
_entity.type
_entity.pdbx_description
1 polymer ?
#
loop_
_entity_poly.entity_id
_entity_poly.type
_entity_poly.pdbx_seq_one_letter_code
_entity_poly.pdbx_strand_id
1 'polypeptide(L)'
;MTDEPQSSSQRIGFVSTRISGTDGVSLEVEKWAHVLEAMGHTCFYVAGQSDRPAERTFLIPEAHFTHPTIKQINRLCFEGGRRTLHLTAEIHETAWIIKQRLYDAIEKFKLDVVIAENCLTIPMNIPLGIALVETIVETGLGCIAHHHDFVWERERFLVNAVEDYIRFAFPPALATMQHVAINTKAARDFSRNTGLSCRVIPNVMNFDEPPAPLDDYASDFRETIGLTSDDILILQPTRVVPRKGIEHSIELIAQLKDPRAKLVITHAYGGGVTSHSGQAAARFGAGTN
;
A
#
# COMPACT_ATOMS: atom_id res chain seq x y z
N MET A 1 26.35 -30.20 -13.30
CA MET A 1 25.35 -30.30 -12.22
C MET A 1 25.84 -29.43 -11.10
N THR A 2 25.41 -28.17 -11.11
CA THR A 2 25.58 -27.27 -9.97
C THR A 2 24.50 -27.65 -8.97
N ASP A 3 24.89 -28.14 -7.79
CA ASP A 3 23.98 -28.28 -6.66
C ASP A 3 23.35 -26.91 -6.39
N GLU A 4 22.09 -26.74 -6.78
CA GLU A 4 21.28 -25.65 -6.24
C GLU A 4 21.19 -25.87 -4.74
N PRO A 5 21.53 -24.88 -3.91
CA PRO A 5 21.35 -25.02 -2.48
C PRO A 5 19.87 -25.27 -2.24
N GLN A 6 19.55 -26.44 -1.72
CA GLN A 6 18.21 -26.84 -1.34
C GLN A 6 17.76 -25.85 -0.25
N SER A 7 17.09 -24.78 -0.66
CA SER A 7 16.64 -23.71 0.22
C SER A 7 15.76 -24.34 1.28
N SER A 8 16.15 -24.24 2.55
CA SER A 8 15.29 -24.65 3.65
C SER A 8 13.97 -23.87 3.56
N SER A 9 12.85 -24.57 3.80
CA SER A 9 11.52 -23.95 3.83
C SER A 9 11.47 -22.89 4.94
N GLN A 10 11.59 -21.61 4.55
CA GLN A 10 11.41 -20.47 5.45
C GLN A 10 9.94 -20.12 5.72
N ARG A 11 9.71 -19.48 6.87
CA ARG A 11 8.43 -18.96 7.36
C ARG A 11 8.47 -17.43 7.28
N ILE A 12 7.75 -16.89 6.32
CA ILE A 12 7.88 -15.48 5.90
C ILE A 12 6.67 -14.70 6.39
N GLY A 13 6.90 -13.61 7.13
CA GLY A 13 5.84 -12.74 7.63
C GLY A 13 5.72 -11.45 6.83
N PHE A 14 4.60 -11.26 6.14
CA PHE A 14 4.24 -9.97 5.54
C PHE A 14 3.67 -9.04 6.61
N VAL A 15 4.28 -7.87 6.79
CA VAL A 15 3.85 -6.84 7.74
C VAL A 15 3.34 -5.62 6.99
N SER A 16 2.08 -5.24 7.20
CA SER A 16 1.51 -4.02 6.60
C SER A 16 0.46 -3.37 7.50
N THR A 17 0.07 -2.15 7.16
CA THR A 17 -1.07 -1.50 7.83
C THR A 17 -2.39 -2.21 7.51
N ARG A 18 -2.51 -2.77 6.30
CA ARG A 18 -3.69 -3.49 5.80
C ARG A 18 -3.30 -4.46 4.67
N ILE A 19 -3.88 -5.66 4.69
CA ILE A 19 -3.76 -6.69 3.65
C ILE A 19 -5.18 -7.21 3.34
N SER A 20 -6.02 -6.39 2.70
CA SER A 20 -7.41 -6.75 2.43
C SER A 20 -8.01 -6.02 1.24
N GLY A 21 -8.87 -6.72 0.50
CA GLY A 21 -9.60 -6.19 -0.64
C GLY A 21 -8.71 -5.95 -1.86
N THR A 22 -9.17 -5.06 -2.75
CA THR A 22 -8.55 -4.85 -4.07
C THR A 22 -7.54 -3.69 -4.10
N ASP A 23 -6.98 -3.31 -2.96
CA ASP A 23 -5.93 -2.28 -2.98
C ASP A 23 -4.61 -2.81 -3.53
N GLY A 24 -3.84 -1.91 -4.15
CA GLY A 24 -2.64 -2.28 -4.88
C GLY A 24 -1.59 -3.00 -4.02
N VAL A 25 -1.42 -2.64 -2.75
CA VAL A 25 -0.43 -3.30 -1.88
C VAL A 25 -0.92 -4.71 -1.55
N SER A 26 -2.19 -4.87 -1.16
CA SER A 26 -2.79 -6.18 -0.86
C SER A 26 -2.68 -7.18 -2.02
N LEU A 27 -2.84 -6.70 -3.27
CA LEU A 27 -2.68 -7.50 -4.48
C LEU A 27 -1.22 -7.88 -4.75
N GLU A 28 -0.26 -6.99 -4.48
CA GLU A 28 1.16 -7.33 -4.64
C GLU A 28 1.64 -8.32 -3.57
N VAL A 29 1.16 -8.20 -2.33
CA VAL A 29 1.40 -9.20 -1.27
C VAL A 29 0.94 -10.59 -1.73
N GLU A 30 -0.22 -10.69 -2.36
CA GLU A 30 -0.74 -11.96 -2.87
C GLU A 30 0.18 -12.61 -3.91
N LYS A 31 0.67 -11.81 -4.86
CA LYS A 31 1.57 -12.27 -5.92
C LYS A 31 2.90 -12.74 -5.33
N TRP A 32 3.47 -11.99 -4.40
CA TRP A 32 4.70 -12.37 -3.71
C TRP A 32 4.50 -13.64 -2.89
N ALA A 33 3.42 -13.73 -2.11
CA ALA A 33 3.10 -14.92 -1.34
C ALA A 33 2.95 -16.15 -2.25
N HIS A 34 2.23 -16.03 -3.38
CA HIS A 34 2.08 -17.12 -4.34
C HIS A 34 3.43 -17.64 -4.87
N VAL A 35 4.31 -16.73 -5.29
CA VAL A 35 5.65 -17.12 -5.79
C VAL A 35 6.49 -17.75 -4.69
N LEU A 36 6.51 -17.18 -3.48
CA LEU A 36 7.28 -17.71 -2.35
C LEU A 36 6.76 -19.08 -1.90
N GLU A 37 5.45 -19.30 -1.91
CA GLU A 37 4.85 -20.60 -1.60
C GLU A 37 5.15 -21.63 -2.69
N ALA A 38 5.15 -21.24 -3.97
CA ALA A 38 5.59 -22.10 -5.06
C ALA A 38 7.08 -22.48 -4.95
N MET A 39 7.90 -21.64 -4.32
CA MET A 39 9.30 -21.93 -3.97
C MET A 39 9.45 -22.80 -2.71
N GLY A 40 8.35 -23.21 -2.07
CA GLY A 40 8.34 -24.09 -0.90
C GLY A 40 8.41 -23.37 0.45
N HIS A 41 8.20 -22.05 0.49
CA HIS A 41 8.10 -21.29 1.74
C HIS A 41 6.67 -21.30 2.29
N THR A 42 6.49 -20.84 3.54
CA THR A 42 5.16 -20.63 4.13
C THR A 42 4.97 -19.16 4.48
N CYS A 43 3.89 -18.55 4.00
CA CYS A 43 3.61 -17.14 4.22
C CYS A 43 2.58 -16.90 5.34
N PHE A 44 2.86 -15.89 6.17
CA PHE A 44 2.04 -15.41 7.27
C PHE A 44 1.78 -13.91 7.11
N TYR A 45 0.69 -13.42 7.69
CA TYR A 45 0.22 -12.05 7.51
C TYR A 45 0.04 -11.36 8.86
N VAL A 46 0.74 -10.24 9.06
CA VAL A 46 0.68 -9.44 10.29
C VAL A 46 0.23 -8.03 9.92
N ALA A 47 -1.00 -7.67 10.26
CA ALA A 47 -1.58 -6.42 9.80
C ALA A 47 -2.65 -5.86 10.73
N GLY A 48 -3.01 -4.60 10.53
CA GLY A 48 -4.15 -4.00 11.24
C GLY A 48 -5.52 -4.44 10.73
N GLN A 49 -5.56 -4.90 9.49
CA GLN A 49 -6.73 -5.53 8.88
C GLN A 49 -6.23 -6.52 7.84
N SER A 50 -6.83 -7.71 7.78
CA SER A 50 -6.50 -8.74 6.79
C SER A 50 -7.74 -9.56 6.42
N ASP A 51 -7.86 -9.94 5.15
CA ASP A 51 -8.86 -10.91 4.65
C ASP A 51 -8.25 -12.28 4.33
N ARG A 52 -6.97 -12.48 4.67
CA ARG A 52 -6.26 -13.76 4.52
C ARG A 52 -6.71 -14.79 5.56
N PRO A 53 -6.47 -16.10 5.34
CA PRO A 53 -6.90 -17.15 6.27
C PRO A 53 -6.48 -16.87 7.72
N ALA A 54 -7.38 -17.07 8.67
CA ALA A 54 -7.20 -16.66 10.06
C ALA A 54 -6.04 -17.40 10.74
N GLU A 55 -5.80 -18.65 10.36
CA GLU A 55 -4.72 -19.51 10.85
C GLU A 55 -3.32 -19.01 10.44
N ARG A 56 -3.23 -18.21 9.36
CA ARG A 56 -2.00 -17.59 8.88
C ARG A 56 -1.90 -16.10 9.20
N THR A 57 -2.88 -15.57 9.93
CA THR A 57 -3.02 -14.13 10.17
C THR A 57 -2.85 -13.78 11.65
N PHE A 58 -2.12 -12.70 11.94
CA PHE A 58 -2.06 -12.07 13.24
C PHE A 58 -2.51 -10.60 13.12
N LEU A 59 -3.63 -10.28 13.76
CA LEU A 59 -4.18 -8.91 13.73
C LEU A 59 -3.61 -8.06 14.86
N ILE A 60 -3.15 -6.86 14.50
CA ILE A 60 -2.71 -5.80 15.40
C ILE A 60 -3.55 -4.56 15.06
N PRO A 61 -4.74 -4.36 15.65
CA PRO A 61 -5.66 -3.28 15.26
C PRO A 61 -5.00 -1.89 15.17
N GLU A 62 -4.05 -1.60 16.06
CA GLU A 62 -3.26 -0.38 16.13
C GLU A 62 -2.29 -0.20 14.95
N ALA A 63 -1.99 -1.26 14.18
CA ALA A 63 -1.24 -1.16 12.94
C ALA A 63 -2.06 -0.52 11.80
N HIS A 64 -3.40 -0.50 11.90
CA HIS A 64 -4.25 0.09 10.87
C HIS A 64 -4.23 1.62 10.93
N PHE A 65 -4.01 2.28 9.80
CA PHE A 65 -3.93 3.75 9.73
C PHE A 65 -5.24 4.48 10.05
N THR A 66 -6.38 3.76 10.10
CA THR A 66 -7.66 4.33 10.53
C THR A 66 -8.00 4.08 12.00
N HIS A 67 -7.13 3.38 12.74
CA HIS A 67 -7.30 3.20 14.18
C HIS A 67 -7.42 4.58 14.87
N PRO A 68 -8.35 4.78 15.83
CA PRO A 68 -8.59 6.11 16.42
C PRO A 68 -7.33 6.79 16.95
N THR A 69 -6.49 6.05 17.71
CA THR A 69 -5.19 6.54 18.22
C THR A 69 -4.26 6.95 17.09
N ILE A 70 -4.18 6.16 16.02
CA ILE A 70 -3.30 6.45 14.89
C ILE A 70 -3.77 7.67 14.11
N LYS A 71 -5.09 7.86 13.93
CA LYS A 71 -5.64 9.08 13.34
C LYS A 71 -5.31 10.32 14.17
N GLN A 72 -5.45 10.22 15.49
CA GLN A 72 -5.10 11.29 16.42
C GLN A 72 -3.61 11.65 16.33
N ILE A 73 -2.73 10.65 16.44
CA ILE A 73 -1.28 10.84 16.31
C ILE A 73 -0.95 11.50 14.97
N ASN A 74 -1.46 10.99 13.84
CA ASN A 74 -1.21 11.56 12.51
C ASN A 74 -1.60 13.02 12.43
N ARG A 75 -2.80 13.36 12.92
CA ARG A 75 -3.29 14.74 12.94
C ARG A 75 -2.31 15.65 13.70
N LEU A 76 -1.90 15.24 14.90
CA LEU A 76 -0.97 16.02 15.72
C LEU A 76 0.44 16.10 15.11
N CYS A 77 0.87 15.09 14.35
CA CYS A 77 2.17 15.07 13.69
C CYS A 77 2.24 15.96 12.44
N PHE A 78 1.18 16.03 11.63
CA PHE A 78 1.20 16.63 10.29
C PHE A 78 0.34 17.90 10.15
N GLU A 79 -0.63 18.11 11.03
CA GLU A 79 -1.41 19.36 11.10
C GLU A 79 -1.00 20.21 12.32
N GLY A 80 -0.30 19.59 13.27
CA GLY A 80 0.23 20.26 14.45
C GLY A 80 1.50 21.05 14.15
N GLY A 81 1.73 22.10 14.94
CA GLY A 81 3.00 22.84 14.94
C GLY A 81 4.11 22.05 15.64
N ARG A 82 4.44 22.41 16.88
CA ARG A 82 5.53 21.79 17.65
C ARG A 82 5.08 20.49 18.33
N ARG A 83 5.92 19.43 18.28
CA ARG A 83 5.69 18.18 19.04
C ARG A 83 5.71 18.45 20.54
N THR A 84 4.65 18.03 21.22
CA THR A 84 4.51 18.14 22.67
C THR A 84 5.07 16.90 23.37
N LEU A 85 5.36 17.02 24.67
CA LEU A 85 5.77 15.88 25.50
C LEU A 85 4.70 14.77 25.49
N HIS A 86 3.43 15.15 25.52
CA HIS A 86 2.32 14.20 25.45
C HIS A 86 2.26 13.45 24.12
N LEU A 87 2.46 14.14 22.99
CA LEU A 87 2.50 13.48 21.68
C LEU A 87 3.66 12.48 21.57
N THR A 88 4.84 12.84 22.09
CA THR A 88 5.98 11.92 22.17
C THR A 88 5.62 10.68 23.00
N ALA A 89 5.02 10.85 24.18
CA ALA A 89 4.60 9.73 25.02
C ALA A 89 3.59 8.82 24.30
N GLU A 90 2.55 9.41 23.69
CA GLU A 90 1.50 8.66 22.97
C GLU A 90 2.07 7.85 21.80
N ILE A 91 3.03 8.41 21.05
CA ILE A 91 3.73 7.70 19.96
C ILE A 91 4.50 6.51 20.50
N HIS A 92 5.31 6.69 21.55
CA HIS A 92 6.14 5.62 22.09
C HIS A 92 5.32 4.54 22.81
N GLU A 93 4.27 4.90 23.54
CA GLU A 93 3.35 3.94 24.15
C GLU A 93 2.65 3.09 23.08
N THR A 94 2.17 3.73 22.01
CA THR A 94 1.53 3.01 20.89
C THR A 94 2.55 2.12 20.16
N ALA A 95 3.78 2.60 19.96
CA ALA A 95 4.85 1.82 19.34
C ALA A 95 5.22 0.60 20.20
N TRP A 96 5.28 0.78 21.52
CA TRP A 96 5.52 -0.30 22.47
C TRP A 96 4.45 -1.38 22.38
N ILE A 97 3.16 -1.00 22.36
CA ILE A 97 2.05 -1.94 22.21
C ILE A 97 2.19 -2.73 20.90
N ILE A 98 2.38 -2.04 19.77
CA ILE A 98 2.55 -2.69 18.46
C ILE A 98 3.76 -3.62 18.47
N LYS A 99 4.87 -3.20 19.06
CA LYS A 99 6.10 -4.00 19.17
C LYS A 99 5.88 -5.29 19.93
N GLN A 100 5.24 -5.26 21.10
CA GLN A 100 4.90 -6.47 21.85
C GLN A 100 4.09 -7.46 20.98
N ARG A 101 3.15 -6.93 20.20
CA ARG A 101 2.32 -7.73 19.28
C ARG A 101 3.10 -8.27 18.08
N LEU A 102 4.10 -7.54 17.58
CA LEU A 102 5.03 -8.05 16.57
C LEU A 102 5.87 -9.21 17.12
N TYR A 103 6.36 -9.11 18.36
CA TYR A 103 7.04 -10.21 19.05
C TYR A 103 6.13 -11.44 19.19
N ASP A 104 4.89 -11.26 19.64
CA ASP A 104 3.90 -12.34 19.73
C ASP A 104 3.69 -13.03 18.37
N ALA A 105 3.61 -12.26 17.28
CA ALA A 105 3.43 -12.79 15.94
C ALA A 105 4.66 -13.56 15.44
N ILE A 106 5.86 -13.02 15.68
CA ILE A 106 7.15 -13.66 15.34
C ILE A 106 7.28 -14.99 16.07
N GLU A 107 6.99 -15.03 17.38
CA GLU A 107 7.07 -16.26 18.18
C GLU A 107 6.00 -17.27 17.77
N LYS A 108 4.73 -16.84 17.67
CA LYS A 108 3.60 -17.70 17.30
C LYS A 108 3.84 -18.39 15.97
N PHE A 109 4.28 -17.64 14.97
CA PHE A 109 4.49 -18.16 13.63
C PHE A 109 5.90 -18.68 13.38
N LYS A 110 6.84 -18.48 14.32
CA LYS A 110 8.26 -18.82 14.16
C LYS A 110 8.81 -18.23 12.86
N LEU A 111 8.66 -16.92 12.71
CA LEU A 111 9.07 -16.23 11.48
C LEU A 111 10.59 -16.24 11.34
N ASP A 112 11.07 -16.59 10.14
CA ASP A 112 12.49 -16.57 9.78
C ASP A 112 12.88 -15.26 9.07
N VAL A 113 11.94 -14.65 8.35
CA VAL A 113 12.12 -13.43 7.55
C VAL A 113 10.85 -12.59 7.60
N VAL A 114 11.01 -11.26 7.60
CA VAL A 114 9.91 -10.30 7.51
C VAL A 114 9.94 -9.58 6.16
N ILE A 115 8.78 -9.39 5.54
CA ILE A 115 8.58 -8.51 4.39
C ILE A 115 7.68 -7.35 4.83
N ALA A 116 8.26 -6.16 4.94
CA ALA A 116 7.57 -4.94 5.32
C ALA A 116 6.95 -4.27 4.09
N GLU A 117 5.63 -4.39 3.96
CA GLU A 117 4.87 -3.98 2.78
C GLU A 117 4.30 -2.59 2.96
N ASN A 118 4.97 -1.61 2.33
CA ASN A 118 4.61 -0.19 2.32
C ASN A 118 4.42 0.48 3.70
N CYS A 119 4.91 -0.13 4.78
CA CYS A 119 4.76 0.35 6.16
C CYS A 119 6.03 1.03 6.73
N LEU A 120 7.13 1.00 5.98
CA LEU A 120 8.41 1.67 6.29
C LEU A 120 8.80 2.71 5.24
N THR A 121 7.82 3.30 4.57
CA THR A 121 8.07 4.22 3.46
C THR A 121 7.16 5.43 3.44
N ILE A 122 5.90 5.24 3.87
CA ILE A 122 4.97 6.33 4.13
C ILE A 122 4.58 6.30 5.62
N PRO A 123 4.68 7.43 6.34
CA PRO A 123 4.35 7.50 7.76
C PRO A 123 2.85 7.58 8.03
N MET A 124 2.04 6.70 7.39
CA MET A 124 0.63 6.53 7.71
C MET A 124 0.41 6.03 9.15
N ASN A 125 1.41 5.35 9.71
CA ASN A 125 1.42 4.85 11.07
C ASN A 125 2.85 4.95 11.63
N ILE A 126 3.20 6.11 12.19
CA ILE A 126 4.52 6.36 12.78
C ILE A 126 4.85 5.33 13.87
N PRO A 127 3.94 5.03 14.83
CA PRO A 127 4.18 3.99 15.83
C PRO A 127 4.54 2.62 15.23
N LEU A 128 3.85 2.17 14.18
CA LEU A 128 4.17 0.91 13.50
C LEU A 128 5.58 0.92 12.90
N GLY A 129 5.97 2.01 12.23
CA GLY A 129 7.30 2.12 11.65
C GLY A 129 8.40 2.04 12.71
N ILE A 130 8.24 2.76 13.83
CA ILE A 130 9.17 2.71 14.96
C ILE A 130 9.23 1.28 15.54
N ALA A 131 8.08 0.70 15.86
CA ALA A 131 7.98 -0.63 16.43
C ALA A 131 8.65 -1.69 15.55
N LEU A 132 8.42 -1.62 14.24
CA LEU A 132 8.98 -2.59 13.30
C LEU A 132 10.50 -2.44 13.16
N VAL A 133 11.02 -1.22 13.06
CA VAL A 133 12.48 -0.98 13.02
C VAL A 133 13.16 -1.54 14.26
N GLU A 134 12.65 -1.21 15.45
CA GLU A 134 13.21 -1.72 16.70
C GLU A 134 13.13 -3.25 16.78
N THR A 135 11.99 -3.84 16.42
CA THR A 135 11.80 -5.31 16.42
C THR A 135 12.83 -5.99 15.51
N ILE A 136 13.07 -5.47 14.31
CA ILE A 136 14.06 -6.06 13.39
C ILE A 136 15.48 -5.95 13.95
N VAL A 137 15.83 -4.81 14.55
CA VAL A 137 17.15 -4.62 15.17
C VAL A 137 17.37 -5.57 16.34
N GLU A 138 16.36 -5.73 17.21
CA GLU A 138 16.47 -6.52 18.44
C GLU A 138 16.41 -8.03 18.19
N THR A 139 15.62 -8.47 17.22
CA THR A 139 15.51 -9.90 16.85
C THR A 139 16.61 -10.35 15.90
N GLY A 140 17.21 -9.42 15.15
CA GLY A 140 18.18 -9.74 14.10
C GLY A 140 17.58 -10.43 12.87
N LEU A 141 16.24 -10.47 12.75
CA LEU A 141 15.56 -11.07 11.60
C LEU A 141 15.96 -10.36 10.29
N GLY A 142 16.13 -11.14 9.23
CA GLY A 142 16.24 -10.59 7.89
C GLY A 142 14.95 -9.89 7.49
N CYS A 143 15.06 -8.72 6.88
CA CYS A 143 13.90 -7.93 6.46
C CYS A 143 14.00 -7.48 4.99
N ILE A 144 12.91 -7.59 4.25
CA ILE A 144 12.75 -6.93 2.94
C ILE A 144 11.74 -5.82 3.11
N ALA A 145 12.15 -4.57 2.93
CA ALA A 145 11.22 -3.45 2.87
C ALA A 145 10.83 -3.17 1.42
N HIS A 146 9.56 -3.44 1.11
CA HIS A 146 8.99 -3.31 -0.22
C HIS A 146 8.18 -2.01 -0.34
N HIS A 147 8.66 -1.11 -1.21
CA HIS A 147 8.24 0.29 -1.27
C HIS A 147 7.44 0.56 -2.55
N HIS A 148 6.18 0.98 -2.39
CA HIS A 148 5.31 1.35 -3.51
C HIS A 148 5.26 2.85 -3.75
N ASP A 149 5.48 3.63 -2.70
CA ASP A 149 5.57 5.09 -2.72
C ASP A 149 6.41 5.56 -1.53
N PHE A 150 6.84 6.82 -1.52
CA PHE A 150 7.73 7.36 -0.47
C PHE A 150 7.18 8.61 0.20
N VAL A 151 7.66 8.88 1.41
CA VAL A 151 7.29 10.06 2.22
C VAL A 151 7.47 11.38 1.47
N TRP A 152 8.56 11.54 0.71
CA TRP A 152 8.88 12.76 -0.05
C TRP A 152 8.01 12.96 -1.30
N GLU A 153 7.20 11.97 -1.69
CA GLU A 153 6.27 12.10 -2.82
C GLU A 153 4.93 12.74 -2.42
N ARG A 154 4.72 13.00 -1.12
CA ARG A 154 3.45 13.48 -0.59
C ARG A 154 3.65 14.76 0.22
N GLU A 155 3.15 15.86 -0.32
CA GLU A 155 3.26 17.20 0.30
C GLU A 155 2.78 17.24 1.76
N ARG A 156 1.72 16.49 2.09
CA ARG A 156 1.15 16.43 3.45
C ARG A 156 2.13 15.97 4.54
N PHE A 157 3.27 15.38 4.19
CA PHE A 157 4.28 14.94 5.15
C PHE A 157 5.50 15.86 5.23
N LEU A 158 5.60 16.84 4.33
CA LEU A 158 6.77 17.74 4.27
C LEU A 158 6.83 18.69 5.47
N VAL A 159 5.68 19.20 5.92
CA VAL A 159 5.58 19.99 7.14
C VAL A 159 5.10 19.06 8.25
N ASN A 160 5.95 18.82 9.24
CA ASN A 160 5.66 17.87 10.29
C ASN A 160 6.40 18.22 11.60
N ALA A 161 5.91 17.66 12.70
CA ALA A 161 6.46 17.83 14.04
C ALA A 161 7.43 16.69 14.47
N VAL A 162 7.73 15.76 13.57
CA VAL A 162 8.25 14.40 13.87
C VAL A 162 9.32 13.95 12.88
N GLU A 163 10.09 14.89 12.34
CA GLU A 163 11.07 14.67 11.28
C GLU A 163 12.14 13.65 11.70
N ASP A 164 12.49 13.63 12.99
CA ASP A 164 13.37 12.64 13.59
C ASP A 164 12.80 11.21 13.50
N TYR A 165 11.50 11.02 13.72
CA TYR A 165 10.86 9.70 13.54
C TYR A 165 10.72 9.31 12.07
N ILE A 166 10.49 10.28 11.18
CA ILE A 166 10.48 10.03 9.73
C ILE A 166 11.85 9.53 9.26
N ARG A 167 12.92 10.22 9.67
CA ARG A 167 14.30 9.82 9.35
C ARG A 167 14.69 8.49 9.99
N PHE A 168 14.12 8.18 11.14
CA PHE A 168 14.38 6.91 11.83
C PHE A 168 13.75 5.71 11.10
N ALA A 169 12.51 5.84 10.61
CA ALA A 169 11.71 4.68 10.18
C ALA A 169 11.17 4.70 8.73
N PHE A 170 11.32 5.79 7.97
CA PHE A 170 10.61 5.96 6.69
C PHE A 170 11.50 6.54 5.56
N PRO A 171 12.42 5.75 4.98
CA PRO A 171 12.80 4.36 5.31
C PRO A 171 14.05 4.27 6.21
N PRO A 172 14.22 3.19 7.00
CA PRO A 172 15.36 3.03 7.90
C PRO A 172 16.61 2.51 7.17
N ALA A 173 17.79 2.73 7.75
CA ALA A 173 19.08 2.27 7.21
C ALA A 173 19.64 1.06 7.98
N LEU A 174 18.95 -0.08 7.96
CA LEU A 174 19.35 -1.28 8.71
C LEU A 174 20.19 -2.23 7.85
N ALA A 175 21.27 -2.78 8.43
CA ALA A 175 22.14 -3.75 7.74
C ALA A 175 21.44 -5.09 7.43
N THR A 176 20.46 -5.48 8.25
CA THR A 176 19.63 -6.68 8.06
C THR A 176 18.48 -6.46 7.08
N MET A 177 18.34 -5.26 6.51
CA MET A 177 17.23 -4.88 5.63
C MET A 177 17.68 -4.70 4.18
N GLN A 178 16.95 -5.32 3.26
CA GLN A 178 17.04 -5.02 1.84
C GLN A 178 15.87 -4.15 1.43
N HIS A 179 16.13 -3.09 0.66
CA HIS A 179 15.09 -2.24 0.11
C HIS A 179 14.75 -2.64 -1.31
N VAL A 180 13.46 -2.69 -1.61
CA VAL A 180 12.91 -3.02 -2.91
C VAL A 180 11.95 -1.91 -3.33
N ALA A 181 12.05 -1.44 -4.57
CA ALA A 181 11.12 -0.50 -5.16
C ALA A 181 10.49 -1.08 -6.44
N ILE A 182 9.26 -0.67 -6.71
CA ILE A 182 8.45 -1.21 -7.80
C ILE A 182 8.83 -0.71 -9.20
N ASN A 183 9.75 0.25 -9.31
CA ASN A 183 10.24 0.74 -10.59
C ASN A 183 11.60 1.43 -10.46
N THR A 184 12.26 1.63 -11.61
CA THR A 184 13.61 2.20 -11.68
C THR A 184 13.67 3.66 -11.25
N LYS A 185 12.60 4.45 -11.44
CA LYS A 185 12.53 5.85 -10.98
C LYS A 185 12.53 5.90 -9.45
N ALA A 186 11.64 5.12 -8.83
CA ALA A 186 11.50 4.97 -7.40
C ALA A 186 12.81 4.52 -6.74
N ALA A 187 13.50 3.51 -7.31
CA ALA A 187 14.80 3.07 -6.80
C ALA A 187 15.91 4.14 -6.89
N ARG A 188 15.94 4.92 -7.99
CA ARG A 188 16.89 6.03 -8.14
C ARG A 188 16.62 7.15 -7.14
N ASP A 189 15.36 7.54 -6.98
CA ASP A 189 14.98 8.60 -6.05
C ASP A 189 15.22 8.16 -4.60
N PHE A 190 14.93 6.90 -4.26
CA PHE A 190 15.33 6.31 -2.98
C PHE A 190 16.83 6.46 -2.75
N SER A 191 17.66 5.97 -3.68
CA SER A 191 19.11 5.96 -3.50
C SER A 191 19.69 7.37 -3.36
N ARG A 192 19.11 8.35 -4.06
CA ARG A 192 19.49 9.77 -3.95
C ARG A 192 19.13 10.37 -2.61
N ASN A 193 17.95 10.06 -2.07
CA ASN A 193 17.47 10.65 -0.81
C ASN A 193 18.07 9.97 0.43
N THR A 194 18.40 8.68 0.35
CA THR A 194 18.84 7.89 1.52
C THR A 194 20.32 7.56 1.51
N GLY A 195 20.98 7.59 0.34
CA GLY A 195 22.34 7.06 0.15
C GLY A 195 22.43 5.53 0.19
N LEU A 196 21.30 4.81 0.20
CA LEU A 196 21.24 3.35 0.29
C LEU A 196 20.96 2.71 -1.07
N SER A 197 21.37 1.45 -1.24
CA SER A 197 21.02 0.66 -2.42
C SER A 197 19.56 0.17 -2.36
N CYS A 198 18.89 0.14 -3.51
CA CYS A 198 17.54 -0.39 -3.64
C CYS A 198 17.42 -1.28 -4.88
N ARG A 199 16.84 -2.47 -4.70
CA ARG A 199 16.57 -3.41 -5.78
C ARG A 199 15.26 -3.04 -6.47
N VAL A 200 15.17 -3.29 -7.78
CA VAL A 200 13.92 -3.11 -8.52
C VAL A 200 13.26 -4.46 -8.69
N ILE A 201 12.05 -4.63 -8.16
CA ILE A 201 11.16 -5.75 -8.46
C ILE A 201 9.84 -5.12 -8.89
N PRO A 202 9.52 -5.11 -10.20
CA PRO A 202 8.34 -4.44 -10.69
C PRO A 202 7.07 -5.17 -10.28
N ASN A 203 5.98 -4.42 -10.13
CA ASN A 203 4.65 -5.02 -10.09
C ASN A 203 4.40 -5.75 -11.42
N VAL A 204 3.95 -6.99 -11.33
CA VAL A 204 3.67 -7.83 -12.50
C VAL A 204 2.19 -8.16 -12.58
N MET A 205 1.70 -8.40 -13.79
CA MET A 205 0.36 -8.94 -14.04
C MET A 205 0.53 -10.36 -14.57
N ASN A 206 -0.33 -11.28 -14.13
CA ASN A 206 -0.38 -12.63 -14.71
C ASN A 206 -1.13 -12.54 -16.05
N PHE A 207 -0.41 -12.66 -17.16
CA PHE A 207 -0.99 -12.64 -18.50
C PHE A 207 -1.38 -14.04 -18.99
N ASP A 208 -0.96 -15.09 -18.29
CA ASP A 208 -1.28 -16.48 -18.65
C ASP A 208 -2.69 -16.88 -18.19
N GLU A 209 -3.27 -16.11 -17.26
CA GLU A 209 -4.65 -16.24 -16.81
C GLU A 209 -5.48 -15.05 -17.32
N PRO A 210 -6.12 -15.15 -18.49
CA PRO A 210 -6.98 -14.07 -18.98
C PRO A 210 -8.16 -13.84 -18.03
N PRO A 211 -8.72 -12.61 -17.99
CA PRO A 211 -9.93 -12.34 -17.24
C PRO A 211 -11.05 -13.32 -17.62
N ALA A 212 -11.87 -13.69 -16.64
CA ALA A 212 -13.06 -14.50 -16.91
C ALA A 212 -13.93 -13.84 -18.00
N PRO A 213 -14.66 -14.64 -18.80
CA PRO A 213 -15.65 -14.11 -19.72
C PRO A 213 -16.65 -13.19 -19.00
N LEU A 214 -17.25 -12.26 -19.75
CA LEU A 214 -18.32 -11.39 -19.23
C LEU A 214 -19.42 -12.25 -18.59
N ASP A 215 -19.73 -11.95 -17.33
CA ASP A 215 -20.85 -12.55 -16.62
C ASP A 215 -22.14 -11.74 -16.84
N ASP A 216 -23.27 -12.27 -16.36
CA ASP A 216 -24.57 -11.61 -16.49
C ASP A 216 -24.57 -10.21 -15.87
N TYR A 217 -23.79 -10.00 -14.79
CA TYR A 217 -23.63 -8.71 -14.13
C TYR A 217 -22.91 -7.67 -14.99
N ALA A 218 -21.88 -8.06 -15.74
CA ALA A 218 -21.14 -7.15 -16.62
C ALA A 218 -21.78 -6.98 -18.00
N SER A 219 -22.76 -7.83 -18.36
CA SER A 219 -23.36 -7.89 -19.70
C SER A 219 -24.06 -6.59 -20.11
N ASP A 220 -24.71 -5.89 -19.17
CA ASP A 220 -25.43 -4.64 -19.41
C ASP A 220 -24.66 -3.39 -18.97
N PHE A 221 -23.39 -3.55 -18.55
CA PHE A 221 -22.62 -2.49 -17.88
C PHE A 221 -22.66 -1.17 -18.65
N ARG A 222 -22.47 -1.22 -19.98
CA ARG A 222 -22.49 -0.04 -20.85
C ARG A 222 -23.84 0.67 -20.78
N GLU A 223 -24.95 -0.06 -20.89
CA GLU A 223 -26.31 0.48 -20.83
C GLU A 223 -26.64 1.03 -19.44
N THR A 224 -26.18 0.36 -18.39
CA THR A 224 -26.36 0.78 -17.00
C THR A 224 -25.70 2.13 -16.71
N ILE A 225 -24.53 2.40 -17.30
CA ILE A 225 -23.89 3.73 -17.25
C ILE A 225 -24.32 4.64 -18.42
N GLY A 226 -25.27 4.14 -19.24
CA GLY A 226 -25.96 4.73 -20.39
C GLY A 226 -25.11 5.05 -21.62
N LEU A 227 -24.01 4.33 -21.79
CA LEU A 227 -23.25 4.32 -23.04
C LEU A 227 -23.99 3.47 -24.07
N THR A 228 -24.00 3.96 -25.30
CA THR A 228 -24.48 3.23 -26.48
C THR A 228 -23.39 2.32 -27.02
N SER A 229 -23.72 1.45 -27.99
CA SER A 229 -22.73 0.65 -28.72
C SER A 229 -21.72 1.52 -29.48
N ASP A 230 -22.11 2.73 -29.88
CA ASP A 230 -21.31 3.63 -30.72
C ASP A 230 -20.37 4.54 -29.91
N ASP A 231 -20.56 4.60 -28.59
CA ASP A 231 -19.69 5.38 -27.70
C ASP A 231 -18.31 4.71 -27.54
N ILE A 232 -17.26 5.52 -27.55
CA ILE A 232 -15.89 5.11 -27.24
C ILE A 232 -15.68 5.28 -25.73
N LEU A 233 -15.58 4.17 -25.02
CA LEU A 233 -15.33 4.15 -23.58
C LEU A 233 -13.84 4.40 -23.30
N ILE A 234 -13.54 5.51 -22.65
CA ILE A 234 -12.19 5.82 -22.15
C ILE A 234 -12.23 5.66 -20.63
N LEU A 235 -11.63 4.57 -20.13
CA LEU A 235 -11.69 4.21 -18.72
C LEU A 235 -10.46 4.72 -17.98
N GLN A 236 -10.68 5.46 -16.89
CA GLN A 236 -9.66 5.84 -15.92
C GLN A 236 -10.02 5.25 -14.55
N PRO A 237 -9.58 4.02 -14.22
CA PRO A 237 -10.01 3.32 -13.01
C PRO A 237 -9.16 3.77 -11.81
N THR A 238 -9.36 5.03 -11.40
CA THR A 238 -8.56 5.67 -10.35
C THR A 238 -9.42 6.37 -9.31
N ARG A 239 -8.86 6.49 -8.10
CA ARG A 239 -9.42 7.38 -7.07
C ARG A 239 -9.38 8.83 -7.52
N VAL A 240 -10.43 9.59 -7.18
CA VAL A 240 -10.53 11.02 -7.44
C VAL A 240 -9.70 11.81 -6.43
N VAL A 241 -8.40 11.96 -6.72
CA VAL A 241 -7.44 12.73 -5.92
C VAL A 241 -6.47 13.49 -6.84
N PRO A 242 -5.95 14.67 -6.45
CA PRO A 242 -5.21 15.57 -7.36
C PRO A 242 -4.08 14.89 -8.14
N ARG A 243 -3.24 14.10 -7.46
CA ARG A 243 -2.09 13.39 -8.09
C ARG A 243 -2.45 12.41 -9.22
N LYS A 244 -3.74 12.13 -9.44
CA LYS A 244 -4.21 11.21 -10.48
C LYS A 244 -4.54 11.93 -11.78
N GLY A 245 -4.45 13.26 -11.83
CA GLY A 245 -4.48 14.02 -13.08
C GLY A 245 -5.78 13.84 -13.86
N ILE A 246 -6.92 13.80 -13.18
CA ILE A 246 -8.23 13.60 -13.83
C ILE A 246 -8.53 14.78 -14.76
N GLU A 247 -8.13 15.98 -14.37
CA GLU A 247 -8.17 17.20 -15.17
C GLU A 247 -7.50 17.04 -16.53
N HIS A 248 -6.37 16.32 -16.60
CA HIS A 248 -5.69 16.04 -17.86
C HIS A 248 -6.47 15.06 -18.73
N SER A 249 -7.16 14.10 -18.12
CA SER A 249 -8.02 13.15 -18.86
C SER A 249 -9.25 13.86 -19.44
N ILE A 250 -9.85 14.78 -18.68
CA ILE A 250 -10.97 15.62 -19.16
C ILE A 250 -10.52 16.50 -20.32
N GLU A 251 -9.39 17.20 -20.18
CA GLU A 251 -8.81 18.05 -21.22
C GLU A 251 -8.51 17.23 -22.49
N LEU A 252 -7.94 16.03 -22.35
CA LEU A 252 -7.71 15.12 -23.46
C LEU A 252 -9.01 14.80 -24.20
N ILE A 253 -10.09 14.46 -23.50
CA ILE A 253 -11.39 14.17 -24.14
C ILE A 253 -11.94 15.40 -24.87
N ALA A 254 -11.85 16.58 -24.25
CA ALA A 254 -12.30 17.82 -24.87
C ALA A 254 -11.52 18.11 -26.17
N GLN A 255 -10.22 17.83 -26.19
CA GLN A 255 -9.36 18.03 -27.36
C GLN A 255 -9.61 17.01 -28.49
N LEU A 256 -10.08 15.80 -28.17
CA LEU A 256 -10.43 14.81 -29.19
C LEU A 256 -11.57 15.28 -30.11
N LYS A 257 -12.44 16.18 -29.63
CA LYS A 257 -13.60 16.72 -30.38
C LYS A 257 -14.50 15.64 -31.01
N ASP A 258 -14.48 14.42 -30.46
CA ASP A 258 -15.35 13.32 -30.86
C ASP A 258 -16.46 13.18 -29.82
N PRO A 259 -17.74 13.45 -30.16
CA PRO A 259 -18.83 13.36 -29.22
C PRO A 259 -19.08 11.94 -28.70
N ARG A 260 -18.53 10.90 -29.37
CA ARG A 260 -18.60 9.51 -28.93
C ARG A 260 -17.60 9.19 -27.83
N ALA A 261 -16.54 9.98 -27.64
CA ALA A 261 -15.55 9.73 -26.60
C ALA A 261 -16.13 10.07 -25.22
N LYS A 262 -16.30 9.04 -24.36
CA LYS A 262 -16.85 9.18 -23.00
C LYS A 262 -15.80 8.74 -21.97
N LEU A 263 -15.36 9.68 -21.13
CA LEU A 263 -14.52 9.38 -19.97
C LEU A 263 -15.37 8.74 -18.87
N VAL A 264 -14.94 7.58 -18.39
CA VAL A 264 -15.53 6.89 -17.24
C VAL A 264 -14.48 6.75 -16.15
N ILE A 265 -14.81 7.23 -14.95
CA ILE A 265 -13.94 7.18 -13.79
C ILE A 265 -14.62 6.30 -12.75
N THR A 266 -13.99 5.19 -12.39
CA THR A 266 -14.58 4.22 -11.45
C THR A 266 -14.03 4.43 -10.04
N HIS A 267 -14.64 5.34 -9.26
CA HIS A 267 -14.43 5.44 -7.82
C HIS A 267 -15.56 6.25 -7.14
N ALA A 268 -15.87 5.94 -5.88
CA ALA A 268 -16.81 6.75 -5.10
C ALA A 268 -16.22 8.13 -4.79
N TYR A 269 -17.02 9.19 -4.95
CA TYR A 269 -16.66 10.54 -4.54
C TYR A 269 -16.97 10.71 -3.04
N GLY A 270 -15.97 11.05 -2.23
CA GLY A 270 -16.13 11.27 -0.78
C GLY A 270 -15.78 10.03 0.06
N GLY A 271 -14.75 10.14 0.90
CA GLY A 271 -14.38 9.12 1.87
C GLY A 271 -15.41 9.05 2.99
N GLY A 272 -16.34 8.11 2.91
CA GLY A 272 -17.21 7.70 3.99
C GLY A 272 -17.56 6.24 3.78
N VAL A 273 -17.34 5.40 4.80
CA VAL A 273 -17.79 4.01 4.78
C VAL A 273 -19.31 4.02 4.70
N THR A 274 -19.83 3.84 3.49
CA THR A 274 -21.19 3.37 3.26
C THR A 274 -21.03 2.19 2.34
N SER A 275 -21.24 1.00 2.89
CA SER A 275 -21.79 -0.09 2.09
C SER A 275 -23.01 0.49 1.40
N HIS A 276 -23.00 0.49 0.08
CA HIS A 276 -24.11 0.52 -0.89
C HIS A 276 -23.47 0.98 -2.20
N SER A 277 -23.49 0.07 -3.16
CA SER A 277 -23.07 0.22 -4.55
C SER A 277 -23.67 1.47 -5.19
N GLY A 278 -22.88 2.53 -5.28
CA GLY A 278 -23.17 3.71 -6.09
C GLY A 278 -21.92 4.05 -6.89
N GLN A 279 -21.79 3.49 -8.09
CA GLN A 279 -20.80 3.96 -9.06
C GLN A 279 -21.22 5.37 -9.49
N ALA A 280 -20.49 6.39 -9.03
CA ALA A 280 -20.66 7.74 -9.55
C ALA A 280 -20.01 7.83 -10.93
N ALA A 281 -20.75 7.49 -11.99
CA ALA A 281 -20.34 7.78 -13.36
C ALA A 281 -20.57 9.28 -13.62
N ALA A 282 -19.55 10.10 -13.39
CA ALA A 282 -19.59 11.50 -13.83
C ALA A 282 -19.39 11.54 -15.34
N ARG A 283 -20.46 11.86 -16.08
CA ARG A 283 -20.39 12.10 -17.52
C ARG A 283 -19.92 13.51 -17.78
N PHE A 284 -18.75 13.65 -18.38
CA PHE A 284 -18.33 14.89 -19.01
C PHE A 284 -18.47 14.72 -20.51
N GLY A 285 -19.58 15.23 -21.06
CA GLY A 285 -19.70 15.40 -22.51
C GLY A 285 -18.99 16.70 -22.91
N ALA A 286 -18.36 16.71 -24.09
CA ALA A 286 -17.97 17.94 -24.76
C ALA A 286 -19.25 18.67 -25.20
N GLY A 287 -19.95 19.29 -24.25
CA GLY A 287 -20.98 20.27 -24.50
C GLY A 287 -20.31 21.61 -24.77
N THR A 288 -20.41 22.07 -26.01
CA THR A 288 -20.25 23.49 -26.33
C THR A 288 -21.32 24.28 -25.58
N ASN A 289 -20.96 25.50 -25.16
CA ASN A 289 -21.92 26.55 -24.74
C ASN A 289 -23.18 26.58 -25.60
#